data_AF-A0A538MWJ2-F1
#
_entry.id   AF-A0A538MWJ2-F1
#
_cell.length_a   1.000
_cell.length_b   1.000
_cell.length_c   1.000
_cell.angle_alpha   90.00
_cell.angle_beta   90.00
_cell.angle_gamma   90.00
#
_symmetry.space_group_name_H-M   'P 1'
#
loop_
_entity.id
_entity.type
_entity.pdbx_description
1 polymer ?
#
loop_
_entity_poly.entity_id
_entity_poly.type
_entity_poly.pdbx_seq_one_letter_code
_entity_poly.pdbx_strand_id
1 'polypeptide(L)' 'MTEFNETATQAFGTGKELGRKALDVYEQAVDGFVQAEQQAAEAAPVDWLKTAVSAHATFVQDLNAAYLKAARELLA' A
#
# COMPACT_ATOMS: atom_id res chain seq x y z
N MET A 1 8.68 25.38 -29.42
CA MET A 1 8.44 25.45 -27.96
C MET A 1 7.22 24.63 -27.53
N THR A 2 6.17 24.54 -28.34
CA THR A 2 4.92 23.81 -28.02
C THR A 2 5.11 22.30 -27.86
N GLU A 3 5.80 21.63 -28.79
CA GLU A 3 6.04 20.17 -28.74
C GLU A 3 6.85 19.73 -27.50
N PHE A 4 7.83 20.54 -27.08
CA PHE A 4 8.62 20.26 -25.88
C PHE A 4 7.75 20.30 -24.61
N ASN A 5 6.84 21.27 -24.52
CA ASN A 5 5.93 21.42 -23.38
C ASN A 5 4.90 20.28 -23.31
N GLU A 6 4.40 19.84 -24.47
CA GLU A 6 3.48 18.71 -24.58
C GLU A 6 4.16 17.39 -24.18
N THR A 7 5.38 17.16 -24.69
CA THR A 7 6.19 15.98 -24.33
C THR A 7 6.50 15.94 -22.84
N ALA A 8 6.87 17.09 -22.25
CA ALA A 8 7.13 17.19 -20.81
C ALA A 8 5.86 16.87 -20.01
N THR A 9 4.73 17.49 -20.35
CA THR A 9 3.44 17.26 -19.68
C THR A 9 3.02 15.79 -19.73
N GLN A 10 3.18 15.15 -20.90
CA GLN A 10 2.87 13.74 -21.07
C GLN A 10 3.79 12.85 -20.24
N ALA A 11 5.10 13.11 -20.24
CA ALA A 11 6.06 12.36 -19.43
C ALA A 11 5.79 12.46 -17.92
N PHE A 12 5.43 13.67 -17.42
CA PHE A 12 5.02 13.86 -16.02
C PHE A 12 3.73 13.11 -15.69
N GLY A 13 2.73 13.13 -16.59
CA GLY A 13 1.48 12.38 -16.42
C GLY A 13 1.71 10.87 -16.35
N THR A 14 2.50 10.32 -17.27
CA THR A 14 2.87 8.89 -17.27
C THR A 14 3.66 8.51 -16.02
N GLY A 15 4.58 9.37 -15.56
CA GLY A 15 5.32 9.15 -14.32
C GLY A 15 4.42 9.07 -13.08
N LYS A 16 3.44 9.97 -12.97
CA LYS A 16 2.43 9.95 -11.90
C LYS A 16 1.57 8.68 -11.92
N GLU A 17 1.14 8.24 -13.10
CA GLU A 17 0.34 7.03 -13.26
C GLU A 17 1.12 5.76 -12.88
N LEU A 18 2.38 5.65 -13.33
CA LEU A 18 3.27 4.56 -12.92
C LEU A 18 3.50 4.55 -11.41
N GLY A 19 3.71 5.72 -10.81
CA GLY A 19 3.81 5.87 -9.36
C GLY A 19 2.57 5.35 -8.63
N ARG A 20 1.37 5.70 -9.10
CA ARG A 20 0.12 5.19 -8.52
C ARG A 20 0.01 3.67 -8.62
N LYS A 21 0.30 3.10 -9.79
CA LYS A 21 0.29 1.63 -9.96
C LYS A 21 1.29 0.92 -9.04
N ALA A 22 2.47 1.51 -8.84
CA ALA A 22 3.45 0.96 -7.90
C ALA A 22 2.94 0.98 -6.45
N LEU A 23 2.25 2.05 -6.04
CA LEU A 23 1.60 2.13 -4.72
C LEU A 23 0.50 1.07 -4.56
N ASP A 24 -0.30 0.81 -5.60
CA ASP A 24 -1.35 -0.21 -5.57
C ASP A 24 -0.77 -1.63 -5.43
N VAL A 25 0.32 -1.94 -6.14
CA VAL A 25 1.02 -3.23 -6.00
C VAL A 25 1.61 -3.40 -4.60
N TYR A 26 2.18 -2.32 -4.04
CA TYR A 26 2.69 -2.34 -2.68
C TYR A 26 1.59 -2.57 -1.64
N GLU A 27 0.43 -1.90 -1.79
CA GLU A 27 -0.74 -2.10 -0.92
C GLU A 27 -1.18 -3.57 -0.93
N GLN A 28 -1.29 -4.18 -2.12
CA GLN A 28 -1.64 -5.60 -2.26
C GLN A 28 -0.63 -6.54 -1.60
N ALA A 29 0.66 -6.22 -1.66
CA ALA A 29 1.70 -7.04 -1.02
C ALA A 29 1.59 -6.99 0.51
N VAL A 30 1.32 -5.81 1.08
CA VAL A 30 1.10 -5.64 2.52
C VAL A 30 -0.16 -6.38 2.97
N ASP A 31 -1.26 -6.26 2.23
CA ASP A 31 -2.50 -6.97 2.52
C ASP A 31 -2.31 -8.50 2.49
N GLY A 32 -1.58 -9.01 1.49
CA GLY A 32 -1.25 -10.43 1.39
C GLY A 32 -0.42 -10.93 2.57
N PHE A 33 0.55 -10.15 3.02
CA PHE A 33 1.35 -10.48 4.21
C PHE A 33 0.50 -10.54 5.47
N VAL A 34 -0.34 -9.53 5.70
CA VAL A 34 -1.24 -9.47 6.87
C VAL A 34 -2.22 -10.65 6.87
N GLN A 35 -2.78 -11.01 5.72
CA GLN A 35 -3.66 -12.19 5.62
C GLN A 35 -2.94 -13.49 5.96
N ALA A 36 -1.68 -13.65 5.54
CA ALA A 36 -0.88 -14.82 5.88
C ALA A 36 -0.60 -14.91 7.40
N GLU A 37 -0.28 -13.77 8.04
CA GLU A 37 -0.11 -13.71 9.50
C GLU A 37 -1.41 -14.07 10.23
N GLN A 38 -2.55 -13.56 9.79
CA GLN A 38 -3.86 -13.87 10.37
C GLN A 38 -4.18 -15.37 10.26
N GLN A 39 -3.98 -15.97 9.09
CA GLN A 39 -4.19 -17.42 8.90
C GLN A 39 -3.29 -18.26 9.81
N ALA A 40 -2.02 -17.86 9.96
CA ALA A 40 -1.10 -18.53 10.87
C ALA A 40 -1.54 -18.40 12.34
N ALA A 41 -2.08 -17.23 12.73
CA ALA A 41 -2.60 -16.99 14.07
C ALA A 41 -3.90 -17.75 14.37
N GLU A 42 -4.77 -17.93 13.38
CA GLU A 42 -5.98 -18.77 13.53
C GLU A 42 -5.66 -20.24 13.76
N ALA A 43 -4.55 -20.74 13.21
CA ALA A 43 -4.06 -22.09 13.45
C ALA A 43 -3.35 -22.24 14.81
N ALA A 44 -3.08 -21.14 15.52
CA ALA A 44 -2.34 -21.19 16.76
C ALA A 44 -3.22 -21.64 17.95
N PRO A 45 -2.68 -22.46 18.87
CA PRO A 45 -3.46 -23.05 19.96
C PRO A 45 -3.72 -22.10 21.15
N VAL A 46 -3.30 -20.83 21.09
CA VAL A 46 -3.34 -19.88 22.22
C VAL A 46 -3.99 -18.55 21.83
N ASP A 47 -5.07 -18.18 22.54
CA ASP A 47 -5.91 -17.01 22.22
C ASP A 47 -5.19 -15.66 22.31
N TRP A 48 -4.20 -15.53 23.21
CA TRP A 48 -3.42 -14.30 23.34
C TRP A 48 -2.59 -14.02 22.08
N LEU A 49 -2.13 -15.06 21.38
CA LEU A 49 -1.35 -14.90 20.15
C LEU A 49 -2.26 -14.43 19.01
N LYS A 50 -3.47 -15.00 18.90
CA LYS A 50 -4.49 -14.52 17.97
C LYS A 50 -4.77 -13.03 18.19
N THR A 51 -4.98 -12.63 19.43
CA THR A 51 -5.23 -11.22 19.79
C THR A 51 -4.05 -10.32 19.42
N ALA A 52 -2.82 -10.74 19.72
CA ALA A 52 -1.62 -9.97 19.41
C ALA A 52 -1.39 -9.82 17.90
N VAL A 53 -1.56 -10.90 17.13
CA VAL A 53 -1.41 -10.86 15.66
C VAL A 53 -2.53 -10.04 15.02
N SER A 54 -3.77 -10.15 15.48
CA SER A 54 -4.85 -9.28 15.01
C SER A 54 -4.56 -7.80 15.27
N ALA A 55 -4.05 -7.46 16.46
CA ALA A 55 -3.67 -6.08 16.76
C ALA A 55 -2.51 -5.57 15.88
N HIS A 56 -1.51 -6.42 15.63
CA HIS A 56 -0.39 -6.11 14.73
C HIS A 56 -0.86 -5.90 13.29
N ALA A 57 -1.72 -6.79 12.79
CA ALA A 57 -2.34 -6.70 11.47
C ALA A 57 -3.07 -5.36 11.28
N THR A 58 -3.94 -4.98 12.24
CA THR A 58 -4.65 -3.70 12.19
C THR A 58 -3.68 -2.52 12.21
N PHE A 59 -2.65 -2.55 13.07
CA PHE A 59 -1.64 -1.49 13.11
C PHE A 59 -0.92 -1.31 11.76
N VAL A 60 -0.49 -2.41 11.14
CA VAL A 60 0.19 -2.38 9.84
C VAL A 60 -0.74 -1.83 8.76
N GLN A 61 -2.01 -2.25 8.75
CA GLN A 61 -3.00 -1.77 7.79
C GLN A 61 -3.27 -0.26 7.94
N ASP A 62 -3.49 0.22 9.16
CA ASP A 62 -3.78 1.64 9.42
C ASP A 62 -2.58 2.53 9.06
N LEU A 63 -1.36 2.10 9.43
CA LEU A 63 -0.13 2.80 9.09
C LEU A 63 0.07 2.84 7.57
N ASN A 64 -0.13 1.72 6.90
CA ASN A 64 0.00 1.61 5.45
C ASN A 64 -1.02 2.51 4.73
N ALA A 65 -2.28 2.49 5.18
CA ALA A 65 -3.33 3.33 4.62
C ALA A 65 -3.00 4.83 4.76
N ALA A 66 -2.48 5.27 5.91
CA ALA A 66 -2.06 6.65 6.12
C ALA A 66 -0.90 7.04 5.19
N TYR A 67 0.11 6.17 5.05
CA TYR A 67 1.24 6.40 4.15
C TYR A 67 0.83 6.45 2.68
N LEU A 68 0.02 5.48 2.23
CA LEU A 68 -0.50 5.41 0.87
C LEU A 68 -1.37 6.61 0.52
N LYS A 69 -2.18 7.09 1.47
CA LYS A 69 -2.95 8.31 1.30
C LYS A 69 -2.02 9.50 1.03
N ALA A 70 -1.02 9.72 1.87
CA ALA A 70 -0.06 10.81 1.69
C ALA A 70 0.71 10.70 0.36
N ALA A 71 1.13 9.49 -0.01
CA ALA A 71 1.82 9.24 -1.27
C ALA A 71 0.93 9.50 -2.50
N ARG A 72 -0.35 9.09 -2.45
CA ARG A 72 -1.33 9.35 -3.52
C ARG A 72 -1.68 10.84 -3.64
N GLU A 73 -1.73 11.57 -2.53
CA GLU A 73 -1.93 13.02 -2.52
C GLU A 73 -0.78 13.77 -3.22
N LEU A 74 0.47 13.30 -3.07
CA LEU A 74 1.62 13.87 -3.79
C LEU A 74 1.61 13.58 -5.30
N LEU A 75 1.00 12.47 -5.71
CA LEU A 75 0.92 12.05 -7.10
C LEU A 75 -0.34 12.56 -7.83
N ALA A 76 -1.30 13.15 -7.11
CA ALA A 76 -2.44 13.86 -7.69
C ALA A 76 -1.96 15.06 -8.51
#